data_AF-A0A0F9A6D1-F1
#
_entry.id   AF-A0A0F9A6D1-F1
#
_cell.length_a   1.000
_cell.length_b   1.000
_cell.length_c   1.000
_cell.angle_alpha   90.00
_cell.angle_beta   90.00
_cell.angle_gamma   90.00
#
_symmetry.space_group_name_H-M   'P 1'
#
loop_
_entity.id
_entity.type
_entity.pdbx_description
1 polymer ?
#
loop_
_entity_poly.entity_id
_entity_poly.type
_entity_poly.pdbx_seq_one_letter_code
_entity_poly.pdbx_strand_id
1 'polypeptide(L)'
;MIAHAEVVTALNAWGFRDQPIADLLGVSRERVRQIRVKLGIAKIPGVTHCRSCGVVIPAKTQRCVDHKQKPSRIIEAPHKRALSTDPKAVYQRTYQARRIARGQCPVVGCPESPRAPGTNLCEEHRKAMLKANLVRNAGRKAQGLCIRCGKPVEGTHVLCTEHHDANLWSARQHDARRLNVAREA
;
A
#
# COMPACT_ATOMS: atom_id res chain seq x y z
N MET A 1 14.52 -51.01 13.61
CA MET A 1 13.26 -50.47 13.07
C MET A 1 13.03 -49.11 13.72
N ILE A 2 13.14 -48.01 12.98
CA ILE A 2 12.87 -46.68 13.55
C ILE A 2 11.35 -46.56 13.76
N ALA A 3 10.92 -46.13 14.95
CA ALA A 3 9.50 -46.00 15.22
C ALA A 3 8.90 -44.88 14.37
N HIS A 4 7.77 -45.12 13.69
CA HIS A 4 7.10 -44.09 12.88
C HIS A 4 6.85 -42.77 13.66
N ALA A 5 6.73 -42.83 14.99
CA ALA A 5 6.60 -41.65 15.85
C ALA A 5 7.83 -40.72 15.82
N GLU A 6 9.04 -41.28 15.80
CA GLU A 6 10.29 -40.49 15.78
C GLU A 6 10.43 -39.77 14.43
N VAL A 7 10.16 -40.48 13.33
CA VAL A 7 10.21 -39.90 11.98
C VAL A 7 9.14 -38.81 11.80
N VAL A 8 7.91 -39.04 12.28
CA VAL A 8 6.84 -38.04 12.25
C VAL A 8 7.22 -36.78 13.04
N THR A 9 7.92 -36.93 14.17
CA THR A 9 8.36 -35.81 15.01
C THR A 9 9.43 -34.98 14.30
N ALA A 10 10.45 -35.63 13.72
CA ALA A 10 11.51 -34.96 12.97
C ALA A 10 10.97 -34.23 11.73
N LEU A 11 10.13 -34.89 10.93
CA LEU A 11 9.53 -34.28 9.73
C LEU A 11 8.56 -33.13 10.09
N ASN A 12 7.86 -33.23 11.22
CA ASN A 12 7.05 -32.14 11.73
C ASN A 12 7.90 -30.91 12.11
N ALA A 13 9.05 -31.10 12.76
CA ALA A 13 9.97 -30.02 13.09
C ALA A 13 10.49 -29.29 11.84
N TRP A 14 10.58 -30.00 10.70
CA TRP A 14 10.92 -29.42 9.40
C TRP A 14 9.71 -28.82 8.65
N GLY A 15 8.52 -28.78 9.27
CA GLY A 15 7.33 -28.14 8.72
C GLY A 15 6.54 -28.96 7.70
N PHE A 16 6.84 -30.26 7.56
CA PHE A 16 6.11 -31.12 6.62
C PHE A 16 4.64 -31.30 7.04
N ARG A 17 3.75 -31.33 6.03
CA ARG A 17 2.30 -31.58 6.20
C ARG A 17 2.01 -33.08 6.22
N ASP A 18 0.81 -33.48 6.64
CA ASP A 18 0.46 -34.89 6.84
C ASP A 18 0.64 -35.75 5.59
N GLN A 19 0.29 -35.22 4.40
CA GLN A 19 0.34 -36.00 3.15
C GLN A 19 1.77 -36.34 2.71
N PRO A 20 2.73 -35.39 2.62
CA PRO A 20 4.13 -35.73 2.36
C PRO A 20 4.74 -36.75 3.34
N ILE A 21 4.37 -36.69 4.62
CA ILE A 21 4.84 -37.63 5.64
C ILE A 21 4.25 -39.02 5.41
N ALA A 22 2.97 -39.09 5.03
CA ALA A 22 2.27 -40.32 4.71
C ALA A 22 2.90 -41.02 3.48
N ASP A 23 3.16 -40.26 2.41
CA ASP A 23 3.76 -40.77 1.18
C ASP A 23 5.18 -41.32 1.43
N LEU A 24 5.99 -40.62 2.24
CA LEU A 24 7.36 -41.04 2.58
C LEU A 24 7.39 -42.31 3.45
N LEU A 25 6.45 -42.44 4.38
CA LEU A 25 6.38 -43.56 5.31
C LEU A 25 5.59 -44.77 4.75
N GLY A 26 4.96 -44.64 3.60
CA GLY A 26 4.10 -45.68 3.03
C GLY A 26 2.89 -46.00 3.91
N VAL A 27 2.36 -45.02 4.65
CA VAL A 27 1.19 -45.18 5.54
C VAL A 27 0.07 -44.22 5.14
N SER A 28 -1.14 -44.44 5.64
CA SER A 28 -2.25 -43.52 5.38
C SER A 28 -2.05 -42.18 6.09
N ARG A 29 -2.57 -41.10 5.48
CA ARG A 29 -2.61 -39.76 6.10
C ARG A 29 -3.28 -39.76 7.47
N GLU A 30 -4.33 -40.54 7.65
CA GLU A 30 -5.02 -40.66 8.93
C GLU A 30 -4.13 -41.29 10.01
N ARG A 31 -3.27 -42.26 9.63
CA ARG A 31 -2.30 -42.84 10.56
C ARG A 31 -1.29 -41.81 11.05
N VAL A 32 -0.79 -40.95 10.17
CA VAL A 32 0.10 -39.82 10.54
C VAL A 32 -0.60 -38.85 11.49
N ARG A 33 -1.88 -38.54 11.22
CA ARG A 33 -2.70 -37.69 12.09
C ARG A 33 -2.86 -38.28 13.49
N GLN A 34 -3.19 -39.56 13.59
CA GLN A 34 -3.29 -40.27 14.88
C GLN A 34 -1.96 -40.23 15.65
N ILE A 35 -0.84 -40.44 14.98
CA ILE A 35 0.50 -40.35 15.58
C ILE A 35 0.74 -38.93 16.10
N ARG A 36 0.47 -37.88 15.30
CA ARG A 36 0.60 -36.49 15.74
C ARG A 36 -0.28 -36.15 16.94
N VAL A 37 -1.51 -36.68 17.01
CA VAL A 37 -2.41 -36.48 18.16
C VAL A 37 -1.84 -37.16 19.40
N LYS A 38 -1.39 -38.41 19.30
CA LYS A 38 -0.78 -39.15 20.42
C LYS A 38 0.48 -38.48 20.95
N LEU A 39 1.24 -37.80 20.08
CA LEU A 39 2.44 -37.06 20.44
C LEU A 39 2.16 -35.63 20.92
N GLY A 40 0.90 -35.17 20.91
CA GLY A 40 0.56 -33.78 21.26
C GLY A 40 1.04 -32.73 20.24
N ILE A 41 1.44 -33.17 19.04
CA ILE A 41 1.99 -32.34 17.96
C ILE A 41 0.88 -31.79 17.05
N ALA A 42 -0.29 -32.42 17.04
CA ALA A 42 -1.37 -32.06 16.13
C ALA A 42 -1.80 -30.59 16.31
N LYS A 43 -1.85 -29.84 15.21
CA LYS A 43 -2.49 -28.52 15.16
C LYS A 43 -3.91 -28.65 15.69
N ILE A 44 -4.22 -27.88 16.73
CA ILE A 44 -5.58 -27.73 17.24
C ILE A 44 -6.46 -27.29 16.04
N PRO A 45 -7.46 -28.08 15.64
CA PRO A 45 -8.37 -27.67 14.59
C PRO A 45 -9.07 -26.39 15.05
N GLY A 46 -9.05 -25.36 14.20
CA GLY A 46 -9.64 -24.08 14.55
C GLY A 46 -8.66 -23.04 15.09
N VAL A 47 -7.34 -23.23 14.94
CA VAL A 47 -6.34 -22.14 15.07
C VAL A 47 -5.51 -21.93 13.81
N THR A 48 -5.19 -20.69 13.52
CA THR A 48 -4.28 -20.21 12.46
C THR A 48 -3.28 -19.23 13.09
N HIS A 49 -2.32 -18.73 12.31
CA HIS A 49 -1.39 -17.69 12.77
C HIS A 49 -1.84 -16.34 12.20
N CYS A 50 -1.69 -15.27 12.99
CA CYS A 50 -1.92 -13.91 12.53
C CYS A 50 -0.95 -13.59 11.38
N ARG A 51 -1.47 -13.17 10.23
CA ARG A 51 -0.64 -12.86 9.06
C ARG A 51 0.34 -11.71 9.26
N SER A 52 0.13 -10.86 10.27
CA SER A 52 0.97 -9.69 10.52
C SER A 52 2.09 -9.93 11.54
N CYS A 53 1.87 -10.78 12.55
CA CYS A 53 2.84 -11.00 13.63
C CYS A 53 3.06 -12.45 14.02
N GLY A 54 2.40 -13.42 13.39
CA GLY A 54 2.59 -14.85 13.67
C GLY A 54 1.93 -15.38 14.94
N VAL A 55 1.27 -14.56 15.76
CA VAL A 55 0.56 -15.03 16.97
C VAL A 55 -0.54 -16.05 16.61
N VAL A 56 -0.66 -17.13 17.38
CA VAL A 56 -1.70 -18.15 17.19
C VAL A 56 -3.07 -17.58 17.57
N ILE A 57 -4.04 -17.68 16.66
CA ILE A 57 -5.39 -17.11 16.76
C ILE A 57 -6.43 -18.12 16.27
N PRO A 58 -7.73 -17.97 16.60
CA PRO A 58 -8.78 -18.82 16.05
C PRO A 58 -8.78 -18.78 14.50
N ALA A 59 -8.94 -19.92 13.83
CA ALA A 59 -8.86 -20.05 12.37
C ALA A 59 -9.90 -19.22 11.61
N LYS A 60 -10.99 -18.81 12.28
CA LYS A 60 -12.00 -17.91 11.73
C LYS A 60 -11.51 -16.46 11.58
N THR A 61 -10.38 -16.10 12.20
CA THR A 61 -9.83 -14.75 12.14
C THR A 61 -8.48 -14.76 11.42
N GLN A 62 -8.25 -13.80 10.53
CA GLN A 62 -6.97 -13.68 9.80
C GLN A 62 -5.93 -12.83 10.54
N ARG A 63 -6.34 -12.10 11.59
CA ARG A 63 -5.50 -11.17 12.38
C ARG A 63 -5.83 -11.26 13.88
N CYS A 64 -4.82 -11.08 14.75
CA CYS A 64 -5.02 -11.02 16.21
C CYS A 64 -5.74 -9.74 16.63
N VAL A 65 -6.22 -9.69 17.87
CA VAL A 65 -7.01 -8.56 18.39
C VAL A 65 -6.28 -7.22 18.23
N ASP A 66 -4.97 -7.17 18.50
CA ASP A 66 -4.16 -5.95 18.35
C ASP A 66 -4.04 -5.48 16.90
N HIS A 67 -3.90 -6.44 15.96
CA HIS A 67 -3.86 -6.16 14.51
C HIS A 67 -5.24 -6.02 13.87
N LYS A 68 -6.31 -6.38 14.59
CA LYS A 68 -7.70 -6.16 14.21
C LYS A 68 -8.16 -4.76 14.65
N GLN A 69 -7.62 -4.26 15.78
CA GLN A 69 -7.88 -2.92 16.32
C GLN A 69 -7.03 -1.82 15.70
N LYS A 70 -5.86 -2.10 15.13
CA LYS A 70 -5.32 -1.18 14.11
C LYS A 70 -6.34 -1.19 12.98
N PRO A 71 -7.10 -0.10 12.74
CA PRO A 71 -7.76 0.01 11.47
C PRO A 71 -6.60 -0.10 10.49
N SER A 72 -6.52 -1.20 9.72
CA SER A 72 -6.07 -1.05 8.35
C SER A 72 -6.86 0.14 7.91
N ARG A 73 -6.22 1.31 7.73
CA ARG A 73 -6.86 2.48 7.12
C ARG A 73 -7.73 1.84 6.09
N ILE A 74 -9.03 1.83 6.32
CA ILE A 74 -9.93 1.33 5.32
C ILE A 74 -9.52 2.29 4.22
N ILE A 75 -8.86 1.77 3.19
CA ILE A 75 -8.88 2.43 1.93
C ILE A 75 -10.36 2.26 1.64
N GLU A 76 -11.18 3.16 2.20
CA GLU A 76 -12.58 3.25 1.91
C GLU A 76 -12.58 3.20 0.40
N ALA A 77 -13.22 2.16 -0.15
CA ALA A 77 -13.27 1.91 -1.58
C ALA A 77 -13.36 3.29 -2.23
N PRO A 78 -12.30 3.71 -2.96
CA PRO A 78 -11.84 5.09 -3.06
C PRO A 78 -13.07 5.96 -3.09
N HIS A 79 -13.37 6.70 -2.00
CA HIS A 79 -14.70 7.31 -1.76
C HIS A 79 -15.26 7.63 -3.13
N LYS A 80 -16.30 6.91 -3.60
CA LYS A 80 -16.85 7.15 -4.93
C LYS A 80 -17.19 8.63 -4.90
N ARG A 81 -16.29 9.48 -5.42
CA ARG A 81 -16.43 10.93 -5.29
C ARG A 81 -17.76 11.15 -5.94
N ALA A 82 -18.77 11.52 -5.16
CA ALA A 82 -20.10 11.73 -5.67
C ALA A 82 -19.90 12.60 -6.91
N LEU A 83 -20.14 12.03 -8.09
CA LEU A 83 -19.84 12.72 -9.33
C LEU A 83 -20.72 13.95 -9.24
N SER A 84 -20.10 15.13 -9.11
CA SER A 84 -20.87 16.37 -9.03
C SER A 84 -21.95 16.33 -10.09
N THR A 85 -23.21 16.40 -9.66
CA THR A 85 -24.38 16.42 -10.53
C THR A 85 -24.62 17.81 -11.09
N ASP A 86 -23.86 18.82 -10.64
CA ASP A 86 -23.86 20.16 -11.20
C ASP A 86 -23.52 20.09 -12.71
N PRO A 87 -24.45 20.52 -13.58
CA PRO A 87 -24.25 20.52 -15.03
C PRO A 87 -22.97 21.26 -15.46
N LYS A 88 -22.59 22.34 -14.76
CA LYS A 88 -21.37 23.09 -15.10
C LYS A 88 -20.11 22.26 -14.82
N ALA A 89 -20.04 21.60 -13.67
CA ALA A 89 -18.92 20.72 -13.33
C ALA A 89 -18.82 19.50 -14.28
N VAL A 90 -19.96 18.92 -14.70
CA VAL A 90 -20.01 17.84 -15.70
C VAL A 90 -19.51 18.35 -17.05
N TYR A 91 -19.99 19.51 -17.51
CA TYR A 91 -19.54 20.12 -18.77
C TYR A 91 -18.03 20.41 -18.76
N GLN A 92 -17.50 21.02 -17.70
CA GLN A 92 -16.07 21.31 -17.60
C GLN A 92 -15.21 20.05 -17.64
N ARG A 93 -15.60 18.98 -16.94
CA ARG A 93 -14.87 17.70 -16.98
C ARG A 93 -14.89 17.07 -18.37
N THR A 94 -16.04 17.03 -19.02
CA THR A 94 -16.16 16.47 -20.38
C THR A 94 -15.39 17.30 -21.41
N TYR A 95 -15.42 18.64 -21.29
CA TYR A 95 -14.60 19.54 -22.10
C TYR A 95 -13.09 19.26 -21.94
N GLN A 96 -12.60 19.22 -20.71
CA GLN A 96 -11.18 18.95 -20.42
C GLN A 96 -10.74 17.58 -20.94
N ALA A 97 -11.55 16.54 -20.71
CA ALA A 97 -11.27 15.19 -21.18
C ALA A 97 -11.14 15.12 -22.71
N ARG A 98 -12.03 15.78 -23.45
CA ARG A 98 -11.97 15.84 -24.92
C ARG A 98 -10.70 16.53 -25.41
N ARG A 99 -10.27 17.62 -24.78
CA ARG A 99 -9.02 18.32 -25.16
C ARG A 99 -7.78 17.47 -24.86
N ILE A 100 -7.73 16.82 -23.70
CA ILE A 100 -6.65 15.90 -23.34
C ILE A 100 -6.54 14.75 -24.35
N ALA A 101 -7.67 14.16 -24.74
CA ALA A 101 -7.72 13.09 -25.74
C ALA A 101 -7.20 13.54 -27.12
N ARG A 102 -7.39 14.82 -27.47
CA ARG A 102 -6.84 15.44 -28.69
C ARG A 102 -5.39 15.90 -28.56
N GLY A 103 -4.74 15.67 -27.43
CA GLY A 103 -3.38 16.15 -27.21
C GLY A 103 -3.26 17.66 -26.95
N GLN A 104 -4.37 18.32 -26.62
CA GLN A 104 -4.45 19.76 -26.40
C GLN A 104 -4.46 20.12 -24.91
N CYS A 105 -4.11 21.37 -24.60
CA CYS A 105 -4.22 21.92 -23.25
C CYS A 105 -5.69 21.96 -22.76
N PRO A 106 -6.01 21.48 -21.55
CA PRO A 106 -7.38 21.44 -21.02
C PRO A 106 -7.85 22.77 -20.43
N VAL A 107 -7.00 23.80 -20.34
CA VAL A 107 -7.38 25.08 -19.72
C VAL A 107 -8.43 25.77 -20.59
N VAL A 108 -9.55 26.15 -19.97
CA VAL A 108 -10.66 26.86 -20.64
C VAL A 108 -10.14 28.19 -21.17
N GLY A 109 -10.43 28.50 -22.44
CA GLY A 109 -9.96 29.71 -23.10
C GLY A 109 -8.51 29.65 -23.59
N CYS A 110 -7.76 28.57 -23.30
CA CYS A 110 -6.49 28.34 -23.98
C CYS A 110 -6.75 28.12 -25.47
N PRO A 111 -6.01 28.78 -26.39
CA PRO A 111 -6.04 28.41 -27.80
C PRO A 111 -5.72 26.91 -27.95
N GLU A 112 -5.97 26.31 -29.12
CA GLU A 112 -5.76 24.88 -29.38
C GLU A 112 -4.28 24.43 -29.37
N SER A 113 -3.49 25.02 -28.48
CA SER A 113 -2.09 24.72 -28.24
C SER A 113 -1.89 23.26 -27.84
N PRO A 114 -0.88 22.60 -28.42
CA PRO A 114 -0.50 21.25 -28.04
C PRO A 114 0.02 21.20 -26.60
N ARG A 115 -0.11 20.03 -25.97
CA ARG A 115 0.48 19.77 -24.65
C ARG A 115 2.00 19.74 -24.74
N ALA A 116 2.66 20.22 -23.68
CA ALA A 116 4.09 20.01 -23.51
C ALA A 116 4.38 18.52 -23.20
N PRO A 117 5.49 17.95 -23.69
CA PRO A 117 5.84 16.54 -23.49
C PRO A 117 5.78 16.11 -22.01
N GLY A 118 5.12 14.98 -21.74
CA GLY A 118 4.99 14.43 -20.39
C GLY A 118 4.06 15.20 -19.45
N THR A 119 3.30 16.19 -19.95
CA THR A 119 2.37 16.98 -19.12
C THR A 119 0.99 17.11 -19.75
N ASN A 120 0.02 17.53 -18.94
CA ASN A 120 -1.34 17.81 -19.42
C ASN A 120 -1.53 19.26 -19.86
N LEU A 121 -0.57 20.16 -19.66
CA LEU A 121 -0.70 21.59 -19.97
C LEU A 121 0.15 21.94 -21.20
N CYS A 122 -0.20 23.02 -21.91
CA CYS A 122 0.77 23.62 -22.82
C CYS A 122 1.91 24.29 -22.05
N GLU A 123 3.01 24.60 -22.74
CA GLU A 123 4.21 25.17 -22.11
C GLU A 123 3.93 26.52 -21.44
N GLU A 124 3.08 27.36 -22.03
CA GLU A 124 2.70 28.66 -21.46
C GLU A 124 1.95 28.52 -20.13
N HIS A 125 0.90 27.70 -20.09
CA HIS A 125 0.15 27.44 -18.87
C HIS A 125 1.01 26.78 -17.81
N ARG A 126 1.93 25.89 -18.19
CA ARG A 126 2.90 25.29 -17.28
C ARG A 126 3.81 26.36 -16.67
N LYS A 127 4.39 27.25 -17.47
CA LYS A 127 5.24 28.36 -16.99
C LYS A 127 4.46 29.30 -16.07
N ALA A 128 3.23 29.66 -16.44
CA ALA A 128 2.36 30.51 -15.62
C ALA A 128 2.05 29.86 -14.25
N MET A 129 1.69 28.57 -14.24
CA MET A 129 1.44 27.81 -13.00
C MET A 129 2.71 27.70 -12.13
N LEU A 130 3.88 27.48 -12.73
CA LEU A 130 5.15 27.46 -12.01
C LEU A 130 5.45 28.82 -11.36
N LYS A 131 5.31 29.91 -12.12
CA LYS A 131 5.49 31.28 -11.59
C LYS A 131 4.53 31.57 -10.44
N ALA A 132 3.25 31.27 -10.59
CA ALA A 132 2.25 31.45 -9.53
C ALA A 132 2.57 30.61 -8.28
N ASN A 133 3.01 29.36 -8.47
CA ASN A 133 3.42 28.49 -7.37
C ASN A 133 4.66 29.02 -6.64
N LEU A 134 5.64 29.57 -7.35
CA LEU A 134 6.83 30.18 -6.74
C LEU A 134 6.43 31.36 -5.85
N VAL A 135 5.59 32.27 -6.35
CA VAL A 135 5.10 33.42 -5.59
C VAL A 135 4.32 32.96 -4.35
N ARG A 136 3.37 32.02 -4.51
CA ARG A 136 2.59 31.45 -3.40
C ARG A 136 3.49 30.80 -2.36
N ASN A 137 4.48 30.02 -2.78
CA ASN A 137 5.39 29.33 -1.88
C ASN A 137 6.32 30.30 -1.15
N ALA A 138 6.80 31.35 -1.82
CA ALA A 138 7.59 32.40 -1.18
C ALA A 138 6.77 33.12 -0.09
N GLY A 139 5.51 33.50 -0.41
CA GLY A 139 4.61 34.10 0.58
C GLY A 139 4.34 33.18 1.78
N ARG A 140 4.06 31.90 1.53
CA ARG A 140 3.87 30.92 2.62
C ARG A 140 5.12 30.75 3.48
N LYS A 141 6.30 30.66 2.86
CA LYS A 141 7.57 30.58 3.60
C LYS A 141 7.80 31.81 4.48
N ALA A 142 7.58 33.01 3.94
CA ALA A 142 7.72 34.25 4.70
C ALA A 142 6.77 34.34 5.90
N GLN A 143 5.60 33.70 5.81
CA GLN A 143 4.60 33.64 6.88
C GLN A 143 4.80 32.47 7.86
N GLY A 144 5.86 31.66 7.71
CA GLY A 144 6.03 30.46 8.53
C GLY A 144 4.90 29.45 8.31
N LEU A 145 4.41 29.30 7.07
CA LEU A 145 3.37 28.35 6.69
C LEU A 145 3.92 27.25 5.78
N CYS A 146 3.36 26.06 5.93
CA CYS A 146 3.67 24.89 5.11
C CYS A 146 3.31 25.17 3.64
N ILE A 147 4.28 25.00 2.73
CA ILE A 147 4.06 25.26 1.30
C ILE A 147 2.99 24.35 0.65
N ARG A 148 2.70 23.19 1.25
CA ARG A 148 1.67 22.25 0.76
C ARG A 148 0.28 22.62 1.27
N CYS A 149 0.05 22.57 2.58
CA CYS A 149 -1.29 22.76 3.16
C CYS A 149 -1.57 24.15 3.74
N GLY A 150 -0.57 25.00 3.93
CA GLY A 150 -0.74 26.33 4.53
C GLY A 150 -0.92 26.35 6.05
N LYS A 151 -0.80 25.22 6.75
CA LYS A 151 -0.73 25.18 8.22
C LYS A 151 0.57 25.82 8.72
N PRO A 152 0.61 26.42 9.92
CA PRO A 152 1.85 26.88 10.54
C PRO A 152 2.93 25.80 10.59
N VAL A 153 4.19 26.22 10.48
CA VAL A 153 5.37 25.37 10.66
C VAL A 153 6.14 25.79 11.90
N GLU A 154 6.67 24.82 12.63
CA GLU A 154 7.56 25.08 13.77
C GLU A 154 9.00 25.24 13.27
N GLY A 155 9.71 26.25 13.79
CA GLY A 155 11.11 26.50 13.46
C GLY A 155 11.36 26.92 12.00
N THR A 156 12.44 26.41 11.41
CA THR A 156 12.92 26.78 10.07
C THR A 156 12.46 25.81 8.96
N HIS A 157 11.50 24.94 9.25
CA HIS A 157 11.04 23.94 8.29
C HIS A 157 10.14 24.54 7.21
N VAL A 158 10.17 23.95 6.00
CA VAL A 158 9.31 24.39 4.87
C VAL A 158 7.96 23.64 4.83
N LEU A 159 7.88 22.52 5.56
CA LEU A 159 6.71 21.64 5.66
C LEU A 159 6.29 21.49 7.12
N CYS A 160 4.99 21.33 7.36
CA CYS A 160 4.50 20.95 8.69
C CYS A 160 4.90 19.49 8.99
N THR A 161 4.92 19.12 10.27
CA THR A 161 5.35 17.79 10.76
C THR A 161 4.69 16.66 9.98
N GLU A 162 3.37 16.71 9.78
CA GLU A 162 2.61 15.73 8.99
C GLU A 162 3.18 15.54 7.56
N HIS A 163 3.46 16.64 6.86
CA HIS A 163 3.97 16.58 5.49
C HIS A 163 5.46 16.28 5.44
N HIS A 164 6.22 16.70 6.46
CA HIS A 164 7.62 16.37 6.60
C HIS A 164 7.80 14.86 6.78
N ASP A 165 7.05 14.25 7.70
CA ASP A 165 7.09 12.81 7.97
C ASP A 165 6.61 11.98 6.78
N ALA A 166 5.53 12.41 6.11
CA ALA A 166 5.07 11.78 4.87
C ALA A 166 6.12 11.82 3.76
N ASN A 167 6.90 12.91 3.68
CA ASN A 167 7.98 13.05 2.71
C ASN A 167 9.15 12.12 3.05
N LEU A 168 9.55 12.07 4.32
CA LEU A 168 10.60 11.16 4.81
C LEU A 168 10.22 9.68 4.61
N TRP A 169 8.96 9.32 4.86
CA TRP A 169 8.47 7.96 4.64
C TRP A 169 8.58 7.56 3.17
N SER A 170 8.20 8.45 2.26
CA SER A 170 8.30 8.22 0.82
C SER A 170 9.75 8.06 0.36
N ALA A 171 10.67 8.86 0.90
CA ALA A 171 12.10 8.75 0.62
C ALA A 171 12.67 7.39 1.06
N ARG A 172 12.35 6.97 2.30
CA ARG A 172 12.79 5.67 2.83
C ARG A 172 12.27 4.49 1.99
N GLN A 173 11.03 4.55 1.51
CA GLN A 173 10.49 3.51 0.65
C GLN A 173 11.20 3.43 -0.70
N HIS A 174 11.54 4.58 -1.28
CA HIS A 174 12.27 4.62 -2.54
C HIS A 174 13.67 4.01 -2.38
N ASP A 175 14.38 4.33 -1.31
CA ASP A 175 15.70 3.78 -1.03
C ASP A 175 15.66 2.26 -0.79
N ALA A 176 14.68 1.78 -0.01
CA ALA A 176 14.46 0.34 0.19
C ALA A 176 14.20 -0.38 -1.15
N ARG A 177 13.43 0.23 -2.06
CA ARG A 177 13.15 -0.33 -3.38
C ARG A 177 14.40 -0.38 -4.26
N ARG A 178 15.25 0.66 -4.23
CA ARG A 178 16.54 0.66 -4.95
C ARG A 178 17.48 -0.43 -4.43
N LEU A 179 17.56 -0.60 -3.12
CA LEU A 179 18.38 -1.64 -2.51
C LEU A 179 17.88 -3.04 -2.87
N ASN A 180 16.58 -3.26 -2.96
CA ASN A 180 16.04 -4.56 -3.38
C ASN A 180 16.33 -4.84 -4.87
N VAL A 181 16.13 -3.87 -5.76
CA VAL A 181 16.49 -4.02 -7.19
C VAL A 181 17.98 -4.33 -7.36
N ALA A 182 18.85 -3.71 -6.56
CA ALA A 182 20.29 -3.96 -6.60
C ALA A 182 20.71 -5.34 -6.04
N ARG A 183 19.85 -6.04 -5.29
CA ARG A 183 20.12 -7.40 -4.78
C ARG A 183 19.62 -8.49 -5.72
N GLU A 184 18.70 -8.15 -6.63
CA GLU A 184 18.10 -9.05 -7.61
C GLU A 184 18.79 -8.98 -8.98
N ALA A 185 19.68 -8.01 -9.19
CA ALA A 185 20.52 -7.83 -10.37
C ALA A 185 21.92 -8.44 -10.16
#